data_AF-A0A2A2J4P6-F1
#
_entry.id   AF-A0A2A2J4P6-F1
#
_cell.length_a   1.000
_cell.length_b   1.000
_cell.length_c   1.000
_cell.angle_alpha   90.00
_cell.angle_beta   90.00
_cell.angle_gamma   90.00
#
_symmetry.space_group_name_H-M   'P 1'
#
loop_
_entity.id
_entity.type
_entity.pdbx_description
1 polymer ?
#
loop_
_entity_poly.entity_id
_entity_poly.type
_entity_poly.pdbx_seq_one_letter_code
_entity_poly.pdbx_strand_id
1 'polypeptide(L)'
;MTTVTNDIVTSVKMASELREFKSDGEKAAYFKDEANQIFKDQLYDVAIELYSLAIDILPSAVLYANRSMANMKRELYGSALEDADRAIELDPKYIKGYYRRATANMALSRFKKALADYATVVKVCPNDPDAKRKHEECQKIVKKKAFLDAIAMDHTEKKPLAEAIDWKKKEVESSYDGPHLGEQVTREFMVALIECFKQQGKLHIKYAYKIIIDIFNYFRAQPSMVEINVPAGKKFTICGDVHGQFFDLVNIFEINGLPSEDNPYLFNGDFVDRGSFGVETIFTLLGFKLLYPNHFFMSRGNHESDVMNKMYGFEGEVRAKYEAQMSDLFTETFCQLPLCHLINKKIFVCHGGLFSKDGVTLDQIRKVDRVRQPPDEGIMCDLLWSDPQPIQGRAPSKRGVGCQFGPDVSKKWCEENDVEYVVRSHEVKPDGWEEHHNGRVYTVFSAPNYCDQMGNKGAFITITGDNLKPKFTEFEAVDHPTLPPMAYARNGGFFPFFA
;
A
#
# COMPACT_ATOMS: atom_id res chain seq x y z
N MET A 1 6.41 -16.79 6.03
CA MET A 1 5.96 -16.35 7.36
C MET A 1 4.92 -17.30 8.00
N THR A 2 5.04 -18.61 7.78
CA THR A 2 4.23 -19.65 8.44
C THR A 2 5.06 -20.63 9.27
N THR A 3 6.39 -20.51 9.28
CA THR A 3 7.28 -21.32 10.13
C THR A 3 7.72 -20.54 11.35
N VAL A 4 8.53 -19.48 11.24
CA VAL A 4 9.10 -18.77 12.40
C VAL A 4 8.05 -18.23 13.40
N THR A 5 6.99 -17.56 12.93
CA THR A 5 5.91 -17.08 13.80
C THR A 5 5.24 -18.26 14.52
N ASN A 6 4.93 -19.33 13.79
CA ASN A 6 4.32 -20.53 14.34
C ASN A 6 5.27 -21.25 15.29
N ASP A 7 6.57 -21.28 15.02
CA ASP A 7 7.58 -21.94 15.83
C ASP A 7 7.73 -21.24 17.18
N ILE A 8 7.79 -19.89 17.18
CA ILE A 8 7.88 -19.11 18.42
C ILE A 8 6.59 -19.25 19.22
N VAL A 9 5.41 -19.05 18.60
CA VAL A 9 4.11 -19.19 19.28
C VAL A 9 3.94 -20.61 19.84
N THR A 10 4.30 -21.63 19.07
CA THR A 10 4.25 -23.04 19.51
C THR A 10 5.20 -23.29 20.66
N SER A 11 6.43 -22.77 20.60
CA SER A 11 7.41 -22.90 21.68
C SER A 11 6.90 -22.26 22.99
N VAL A 12 6.28 -21.08 22.91
CA VAL A 12 5.68 -20.41 24.08
C VAL A 12 4.46 -21.20 24.60
N LYS A 13 3.62 -21.75 23.72
CA LYS A 13 2.50 -22.63 24.11
C LYS A 13 2.98 -23.88 24.84
N MET A 14 3.99 -24.58 24.30
CA MET A 14 4.59 -25.75 24.94
C MET A 14 5.22 -25.40 26.30
N ALA A 15 5.91 -24.27 26.39
CA ALA A 15 6.47 -23.79 27.65
C ALA A 15 5.36 -23.48 28.69
N SER A 16 4.19 -23.00 28.24
CA SER A 16 3.02 -22.82 29.10
C SER A 16 2.49 -24.17 29.63
N GLU A 17 2.41 -25.19 28.79
CA GLU A 17 1.92 -26.52 29.20
C GLU A 17 2.81 -27.21 30.24
N LEU A 18 4.11 -26.89 30.25
CA LEU A 18 5.08 -27.40 31.23
C LEU A 18 5.11 -26.61 32.56
N ARG A 19 4.30 -25.54 32.70
CA ARG A 19 4.24 -24.71 33.90
C ARG A 19 2.94 -24.95 34.68
N GLU A 20 3.05 -25.02 36.00
CA GLU A 20 1.89 -24.98 36.89
C GLU A 20 1.47 -23.53 37.14
N PHE A 21 0.23 -23.19 36.78
CA PHE A 21 -0.38 -21.89 37.07
C PHE A 21 -1.41 -22.05 38.18
N LYS A 22 -1.38 -21.15 39.17
CA LYS A 22 -2.29 -21.15 40.32
C LYS A 22 -3.69 -20.62 39.97
N SER A 23 -3.83 -19.95 38.84
CA SER A 23 -5.11 -19.44 38.33
C SER A 23 -5.03 -19.09 36.85
N ASP A 24 -6.20 -18.96 36.20
CA ASP A 24 -6.30 -18.42 34.83
C ASP A 24 -5.71 -17.01 34.71
N GLY A 25 -5.80 -16.21 35.77
CA GLY A 25 -5.17 -14.89 35.82
C GLY A 25 -3.64 -14.93 35.73
N GLU A 26 -3.01 -15.91 36.37
CA GLU A 26 -1.55 -16.11 36.28
C GLU A 26 -1.15 -16.60 34.89
N LYS A 27 -1.94 -17.50 34.29
CA LYS A 27 -1.71 -18.00 32.93
C LYS A 27 -1.88 -16.92 31.87
N ALA A 28 -2.94 -16.10 31.97
CA ALA A 28 -3.14 -14.96 31.07
C ALA A 28 -2.03 -13.90 31.24
N ALA A 29 -1.57 -13.65 32.47
CA ALA A 29 -0.45 -12.75 32.73
C ALA A 29 0.86 -13.24 32.09
N TYR A 30 1.13 -14.55 32.13
CA TYR A 30 2.28 -15.16 31.44
C TYR A 30 2.27 -14.84 29.93
N PHE A 31 1.19 -15.17 29.22
CA PHE A 31 1.10 -14.88 27.78
C PHE A 31 1.19 -13.39 27.46
N LYS A 32 0.60 -12.53 28.30
CA LYS A 32 0.72 -11.08 28.18
C LYS A 32 2.17 -10.60 28.34
N ASP A 33 2.91 -11.13 29.30
CA ASP A 33 4.29 -10.71 29.56
C ASP A 33 5.23 -11.19 28.45
N GLU A 34 5.04 -12.41 27.94
CA GLU A 34 5.73 -12.90 26.73
C GLU A 34 5.38 -12.02 25.52
N ALA A 35 4.10 -11.70 25.30
CA ALA A 35 3.66 -10.83 24.22
C ALA A 35 4.27 -9.42 24.32
N ASN A 36 4.37 -8.85 25.53
CA ASN A 36 5.02 -7.55 25.76
C ASN A 36 6.51 -7.58 25.42
N GLN A 37 7.21 -8.68 25.72
CA GLN A 37 8.62 -8.84 25.41
C GLN A 37 8.84 -8.99 23.90
N ILE A 38 8.10 -9.90 23.27
CA ILE A 38 8.08 -10.10 21.81
C ILE A 38 7.73 -8.81 21.05
N PHE A 39 6.81 -8.00 21.60
CA PHE A 39 6.48 -6.68 21.04
C PHE A 39 7.67 -5.72 21.08
N LYS A 40 8.47 -5.71 22.16
CA LYS A 40 9.71 -4.89 22.25
C LYS A 40 10.76 -5.37 21.26
N ASP A 41 10.80 -6.68 21.02
CA ASP A 41 11.66 -7.31 20.00
C ASP A 41 11.12 -7.09 18.58
N GLN A 42 10.03 -6.31 18.43
CA GLN A 42 9.40 -5.89 17.18
C GLN A 42 8.80 -7.03 16.35
N LEU A 43 8.62 -8.20 16.97
CA LEU A 43 7.96 -9.36 16.37
C LEU A 43 6.44 -9.27 16.56
N TYR A 44 5.83 -8.24 15.96
CA TYR A 44 4.45 -7.88 16.26
C TYR A 44 3.40 -8.95 15.91
N ASP A 45 3.61 -9.75 14.85
CA ASP A 45 2.69 -10.84 14.50
C ASP A 45 2.64 -11.90 15.60
N VAL A 46 3.80 -12.28 16.15
CA VAL A 46 3.90 -13.19 17.31
C VAL A 46 3.25 -12.53 18.53
N ALA A 47 3.48 -11.24 18.76
CA ALA A 47 2.86 -10.53 19.89
C ALA A 47 1.33 -10.52 19.79
N ILE A 48 0.76 -10.31 18.59
CA ILE A 48 -0.68 -10.36 18.34
C ILE A 48 -1.26 -11.74 18.70
N GLU A 49 -0.61 -12.82 18.27
CA GLU A 49 -1.01 -14.19 18.61
C GLU A 49 -0.95 -14.44 20.12
N LEU A 50 0.14 -14.06 20.78
CA LEU A 50 0.29 -14.26 22.23
C LEU A 50 -0.70 -13.41 23.04
N TYR A 51 -1.00 -12.17 22.63
CA TYR A 51 -2.09 -11.40 23.25
C TYR A 51 -3.44 -12.07 23.02
N SER A 52 -3.67 -12.69 21.86
CA SER A 52 -4.92 -13.40 21.58
C SER A 52 -5.09 -14.61 22.52
N LEU A 53 -4.03 -15.39 22.76
CA LEU A 53 -4.06 -16.46 23.75
C LEU A 53 -4.37 -15.95 25.16
N ALA A 54 -3.78 -14.82 25.56
CA ALA A 54 -4.08 -14.21 26.86
C ALA A 54 -5.56 -13.75 26.95
N ILE A 55 -6.10 -13.20 25.87
CA ILE A 55 -7.50 -12.75 25.77
C ILE A 55 -8.46 -13.94 25.83
N ASP A 56 -8.15 -15.04 25.15
CA ASP A 56 -8.99 -16.25 25.16
C ASP A 56 -9.11 -16.88 26.56
N ILE A 57 -8.08 -16.69 27.40
CA ILE A 57 -8.08 -17.16 28.79
C ILE A 57 -8.84 -16.18 29.69
N LEU A 58 -8.43 -14.91 29.70
CA LEU A 58 -9.03 -13.89 30.57
C LEU A 58 -9.06 -12.52 29.88
N PRO A 59 -10.17 -12.16 29.20
CA PRO A 59 -10.29 -10.90 28.50
C PRO A 59 -10.16 -9.71 29.44
N SER A 60 -9.38 -8.68 29.06
CA SER A 60 -9.27 -7.44 29.82
C SER A 60 -8.98 -6.23 28.93
N ALA A 61 -9.36 -5.03 29.38
CA ALA A 61 -9.13 -3.80 28.65
C ALA A 61 -7.64 -3.56 28.31
N VAL A 62 -6.73 -3.98 29.20
CA VAL A 62 -5.29 -3.88 28.99
C VAL A 62 -4.83 -4.74 27.82
N LEU A 63 -5.27 -6.00 27.76
CA LEU A 63 -4.89 -6.93 26.69
C LEU A 63 -5.34 -6.43 25.32
N TYR A 64 -6.61 -6.02 25.22
CA TYR A 64 -7.14 -5.47 23.98
C TYR A 64 -6.39 -4.20 23.55
N ALA A 65 -6.10 -3.26 24.47
CA ALA A 65 -5.35 -2.07 24.09
C ALA A 65 -3.88 -2.34 23.70
N ASN A 66 -3.26 -3.39 24.25
CA ASN A 66 -1.92 -3.82 23.86
C ASN A 66 -1.94 -4.50 22.48
N ARG A 67 -2.91 -5.39 22.24
CA ARG A 67 -3.09 -6.02 20.92
C ARG A 67 -3.48 -5.00 19.86
N SER A 68 -4.28 -3.99 20.20
CA SER A 68 -4.57 -2.84 19.35
C SER A 68 -3.30 -2.10 18.91
N MET A 69 -2.36 -1.87 19.83
CA MET A 69 -1.06 -1.29 19.50
C MET A 69 -0.21 -2.20 18.60
N ALA A 70 -0.24 -3.51 18.80
CA ALA A 70 0.44 -4.46 17.92
C ALA A 70 -0.18 -4.49 16.52
N ASN A 71 -1.51 -4.51 16.41
CA ASN A 71 -2.25 -4.36 15.16
C ASN A 71 -1.92 -3.04 14.45
N MET A 72 -1.80 -1.94 15.20
CA MET A 72 -1.35 -0.64 14.68
C MET A 72 0.06 -0.69 14.07
N LYS A 73 0.99 -1.44 14.68
CA LYS A 73 2.36 -1.64 14.15
C LYS A 73 2.39 -2.50 12.88
N ARG A 74 1.34 -3.30 12.67
CA ARG A 74 1.11 -4.09 11.45
C ARG A 74 0.09 -3.47 10.51
N GLU A 75 -0.34 -2.26 10.83
CA GLU A 75 -1.24 -1.45 9.99
C GLU A 75 -2.60 -2.11 9.74
N LEU A 76 -2.95 -3.03 10.63
CA LEU A 76 -4.27 -3.60 10.77
C LEU A 76 -5.14 -2.61 11.55
N TYR A 77 -5.33 -1.40 11.00
CA TYR A 77 -5.99 -0.30 11.70
C TYR A 77 -7.46 -0.59 12.01
N GLY A 78 -8.13 -1.44 11.23
CA GLY A 78 -9.47 -1.95 11.52
C GLY A 78 -9.46 -2.85 12.74
N SER A 79 -8.58 -3.86 12.77
CA SER A 79 -8.42 -4.74 13.94
C SER A 79 -7.96 -3.97 15.18
N ALA A 80 -7.11 -2.96 15.01
CA ALA A 80 -6.71 -2.07 16.10
C ALA A 80 -7.89 -1.24 16.63
N LEU A 81 -8.78 -0.78 15.76
CA LEU A 81 -9.99 -0.05 16.14
C LEU A 81 -10.95 -0.96 16.92
N GLU A 82 -11.20 -2.17 16.42
CA GLU A 82 -12.04 -3.18 17.09
C GLU A 82 -11.52 -3.53 18.49
N ASP A 83 -10.21 -3.78 18.62
CA ASP A 83 -9.58 -4.03 19.91
C ASP A 83 -9.69 -2.79 20.83
N ALA A 84 -9.51 -1.58 20.31
CA ALA A 84 -9.63 -0.38 21.11
C ALA A 84 -11.07 -0.12 21.57
N ASP A 85 -12.06 -0.38 20.72
CA ASP A 85 -13.48 -0.35 21.08
C ASP A 85 -13.77 -1.37 22.19
N ARG A 86 -13.29 -2.61 22.03
CA ARG A 86 -13.48 -3.65 23.03
C ARG A 86 -12.82 -3.32 24.37
N ALA A 87 -11.66 -2.67 24.35
CA ALA A 87 -11.00 -2.19 25.56
C ALA A 87 -11.86 -1.16 26.33
N ILE A 88 -12.49 -0.23 25.60
CA ILE A 88 -13.36 0.80 26.17
C ILE A 88 -14.67 0.18 26.68
N GLU A 89 -15.23 -0.80 25.98
CA GLU A 89 -16.42 -1.53 26.44
C GLU A 89 -16.20 -2.26 27.77
N LEU A 90 -15.03 -2.90 27.92
CA LEU A 90 -14.67 -3.65 29.13
C LEU A 90 -14.35 -2.72 30.30
N ASP A 91 -13.65 -1.61 30.06
CA ASP A 91 -13.38 -0.59 31.07
C ASP A 91 -13.46 0.82 30.46
N PRO A 92 -14.62 1.50 30.60
CA PRO A 92 -14.79 2.88 30.12
C PRO A 92 -13.90 3.91 30.81
N LYS A 93 -13.23 3.56 31.91
CA LYS A 93 -12.26 4.44 32.59
C LYS A 93 -10.84 4.22 32.10
N TYR A 94 -10.61 3.20 31.26
CA TYR A 94 -9.28 2.88 30.74
C TYR A 94 -8.89 3.81 29.58
N ILE A 95 -8.27 4.95 29.92
CA ILE A 95 -7.93 6.03 28.98
C ILE A 95 -7.03 5.59 27.82
N LYS A 96 -6.18 4.58 28.03
CA LYS A 96 -5.37 4.01 26.94
C LYS A 96 -6.25 3.46 25.81
N GLY A 97 -7.44 2.91 26.08
CA GLY A 97 -8.38 2.47 25.06
C GLY A 97 -8.79 3.59 24.11
N TYR A 98 -9.24 4.74 24.66
CA TYR A 98 -9.57 5.94 23.86
C TYR A 98 -8.38 6.41 23.04
N TYR A 99 -7.19 6.42 23.63
CA TYR A 99 -6.00 6.83 22.93
C TYR A 99 -5.64 5.91 21.75
N ARG A 100 -5.75 4.59 21.92
CA ARG A 100 -5.56 3.62 20.83
C ARG A 100 -6.61 3.82 19.73
N ARG A 101 -7.88 3.99 20.10
CA ARG A 101 -8.97 4.21 19.14
C ARG A 101 -8.79 5.50 18.35
N ALA A 102 -8.40 6.57 19.03
CA ALA A 102 -8.09 7.83 18.39
C ALA A 102 -6.95 7.68 17.39
N THR A 103 -5.91 6.93 17.78
CA THR A 103 -4.73 6.68 16.95
C THR A 103 -5.08 5.87 15.69
N ALA A 104 -5.86 4.80 15.83
CA ALA A 104 -6.36 4.03 14.70
C ALA A 104 -7.22 4.91 13.77
N ASN A 105 -8.12 5.74 14.33
CA ASN A 105 -8.91 6.68 13.53
C ASN A 105 -8.05 7.73 12.81
N MET A 106 -6.91 8.14 13.39
CA MET A 106 -5.98 9.05 12.71
C MET A 106 -5.34 8.40 11.50
N ALA A 107 -4.86 7.15 11.62
CA ALA A 107 -4.31 6.39 10.49
C ALA A 107 -5.35 6.16 9.38
N LEU A 108 -6.60 5.93 9.77
CA LEU A 108 -7.75 5.80 8.85
C LEU A 108 -8.26 7.13 8.28
N SER A 109 -7.58 8.25 8.54
CA SER A 109 -8.04 9.61 8.14
C SER A 109 -9.43 10.01 8.65
N ARG A 110 -9.94 9.32 9.68
CA ARG A 110 -11.21 9.60 10.38
C ARG A 110 -11.00 10.68 11.44
N PHE A 111 -10.44 11.82 11.02
CA PHE A 111 -9.91 12.86 11.91
C PHE A 111 -10.95 13.42 12.90
N LYS A 112 -12.23 13.52 12.52
CA LYS A 112 -13.29 13.97 13.43
C LYS A 112 -13.53 12.99 14.59
N LYS A 113 -13.51 11.68 14.30
CA LYS A 113 -13.65 10.63 15.33
C LYS A 113 -12.43 10.61 16.24
N ALA A 114 -11.23 10.69 15.66
CA ALA A 114 -9.99 10.78 16.42
C ALA A 114 -9.95 12.00 17.35
N LEU A 115 -10.38 13.18 16.86
CA LEU A 115 -10.41 14.41 17.66
C LEU A 115 -11.31 14.27 18.89
N ALA A 116 -12.47 13.61 18.75
CA ALA A 116 -13.38 13.37 19.87
C ALA A 116 -12.73 12.50 20.96
N ASP A 117 -12.03 11.42 20.57
CA ASP A 117 -11.33 10.58 21.53
C ASP A 117 -10.12 11.28 22.16
N TYR A 118 -9.34 12.07 21.40
CA TYR A 118 -8.25 12.88 21.99
C TYR A 118 -8.76 13.93 22.96
N ALA A 119 -9.91 14.54 22.69
CA ALA A 119 -10.53 15.47 23.63
C ALA A 119 -10.88 14.77 24.96
N THR A 120 -11.38 13.53 24.89
CA THR A 120 -11.58 12.69 26.09
C THR A 120 -10.27 12.42 26.83
N VAL A 121 -9.20 12.04 26.13
CA VAL A 121 -7.89 11.78 26.74
C VAL A 121 -7.35 13.05 27.43
N VAL A 122 -7.31 14.19 26.73
CA VAL A 122 -6.78 15.45 27.29
C VAL A 122 -7.61 15.93 28.48
N LYS A 123 -8.92 15.68 28.48
CA LYS A 123 -9.79 16.02 29.61
C LYS A 123 -9.41 15.23 30.87
N VAL A 124 -9.02 13.96 30.74
CA VAL A 124 -8.69 13.10 31.89
C VAL A 124 -7.20 13.21 32.28
N CYS A 125 -6.32 13.40 31.30
CA CYS A 125 -4.87 13.54 31.47
C CYS A 125 -4.39 14.93 31.03
N PRO A 126 -4.81 16.03 31.70
CA PRO A 126 -4.54 17.40 31.25
C PRO A 126 -3.07 17.80 31.38
N ASN A 127 -2.21 16.99 31.97
CA ASN A 127 -0.78 17.25 32.10
C ASN A 127 0.07 16.36 31.19
N ASP A 128 -0.54 15.47 30.40
CA ASP A 128 0.17 14.67 29.41
C ASP A 128 0.54 15.56 28.21
N PRO A 129 1.84 15.89 28.02
CA PRO A 129 2.28 16.78 26.95
C PRO A 129 2.05 16.17 25.57
N ASP A 130 2.16 14.85 25.49
CA ASP A 130 2.01 14.13 24.24
C ASP A 130 0.53 14.08 23.83
N ALA A 131 -0.39 13.78 24.75
CA ALA A 131 -1.84 13.84 24.50
C ALA A 131 -2.31 15.23 24.04
N LYS A 132 -1.75 16.31 24.60
CA LYS A 132 -2.05 17.70 24.16
C LYS A 132 -1.60 17.97 22.74
N ARG A 133 -0.31 17.70 22.45
CA ARG A 133 0.28 17.89 21.12
C ARG A 133 -0.55 17.17 20.06
N LYS A 134 -0.88 15.92 20.36
CA LYS A 134 -1.73 15.03 19.58
C LYS A 134 -3.11 15.60 19.27
N HIS A 135 -3.82 16.08 20.28
CA HIS A 135 -5.12 16.74 20.11
C HIS A 135 -5.00 18.00 19.24
N GLU A 136 -4.01 18.85 19.47
CA GLU A 136 -3.78 20.08 18.70
C GLU A 136 -3.45 19.80 17.23
N GLU A 137 -2.62 18.81 16.96
CA GLU A 137 -2.30 18.37 15.60
C GLU A 137 -3.54 17.84 14.88
N CYS A 138 -4.31 16.97 15.53
CA CYS A 138 -5.58 16.47 15.00
C CYS A 138 -6.55 17.63 14.70
N GLN A 139 -6.65 18.59 15.61
CA GLN A 139 -7.50 19.77 15.43
C GLN A 139 -7.05 20.63 14.24
N LYS A 140 -5.74 20.82 14.05
CA LYS A 140 -5.18 21.53 12.88
C LYS A 140 -5.55 20.82 11.57
N ILE A 141 -5.45 19.49 11.54
CA ILE A 141 -5.82 18.69 10.37
C ILE A 141 -7.31 18.83 10.06
N VAL A 142 -8.19 18.67 11.06
CA VAL A 142 -9.65 18.82 10.88
C VAL A 142 -10.01 20.20 10.35
N LYS A 143 -9.42 21.27 10.91
CA LYS A 143 -9.63 22.65 10.44
C LYS A 143 -9.13 22.86 9.02
N LYS A 144 -7.93 22.37 8.71
CA LYS A 144 -7.35 22.47 7.35
C LYS A 144 -8.21 21.72 6.33
N LYS A 145 -8.66 20.50 6.64
CA LYS A 145 -9.52 19.71 5.76
C LYS A 145 -10.87 20.41 5.54
N ALA A 146 -11.52 20.90 6.61
CA ALA A 146 -12.76 21.65 6.49
C ALA A 146 -12.61 22.92 5.63
N PHE A 147 -11.47 23.63 5.74
CA PHE A 147 -11.17 24.77 4.88
C PHE A 147 -10.96 24.36 3.42
N LEU A 148 -10.21 23.28 3.17
CA LEU A 148 -9.97 22.75 1.83
C LEU A 148 -11.26 22.24 1.17
N ASP A 149 -12.12 21.56 1.92
CA ASP A 149 -13.43 21.10 1.43
C ASP A 149 -14.32 22.30 1.08
N ALA A 150 -14.30 23.37 1.88
CA ALA A 150 -15.07 24.58 1.62
C ALA A 150 -14.61 25.32 0.35
N ILE A 151 -13.29 25.41 0.09
CA ILE A 151 -12.79 26.01 -1.16
C ILE A 151 -13.01 25.10 -2.37
N ALA A 152 -13.08 23.78 -2.20
CA ALA A 152 -13.33 22.83 -3.29
C ALA A 152 -14.80 22.88 -3.76
N MET A 153 -15.72 23.28 -2.89
CA MET A 153 -17.12 23.56 -3.24
C MET A 153 -17.28 24.87 -4.04
N ASP A 154 -16.27 25.74 -3.99
CA ASP A 154 -16.25 26.98 -4.78
C ASP A 154 -15.74 26.61 -6.19
N HIS A 155 -16.67 26.50 -7.15
CA HIS A 155 -16.49 25.97 -8.53
C HIS A 155 -15.56 26.80 -9.44
N THR A 156 -14.46 27.33 -8.93
CA THR A 156 -13.38 27.80 -9.80
C THR A 156 -12.64 26.58 -10.34
N GLU A 157 -12.83 26.28 -11.62
CA GLU A 157 -12.02 25.31 -12.36
C GLU A 157 -10.54 25.73 -12.28
N LYS A 158 -9.83 25.26 -11.25
CA LYS A 158 -8.39 25.44 -11.17
C LYS A 158 -7.77 24.64 -12.29
N LYS A 159 -6.99 25.31 -13.12
CA LYS A 159 -6.19 24.64 -14.14
C LYS A 159 -5.28 23.59 -13.49
N PRO A 160 -5.21 22.37 -14.03
CA PRO A 160 -4.24 21.34 -13.68
C PRO A 160 -2.82 21.89 -13.53
N LEU A 161 -2.05 21.41 -12.55
CA LEU A 161 -0.65 21.82 -12.38
C LEU A 161 0.18 21.47 -13.62
N ALA A 162 -0.14 20.34 -14.26
CA ALA A 162 0.50 19.91 -15.50
C ALA A 162 0.36 20.93 -16.65
N GLU A 163 -0.69 21.77 -16.63
CA GLU A 163 -0.93 22.82 -17.62
C GLU A 163 -0.31 24.17 -17.21
N ALA A 164 -0.06 24.37 -15.92
CA ALA A 164 0.50 25.61 -15.38
C ALA A 164 2.04 25.61 -15.38
N ILE A 165 2.68 24.44 -15.33
CA ILE A 165 4.14 24.30 -15.22
C ILE A 165 4.79 24.34 -16.61
N ASP A 166 5.62 25.35 -16.85
CA ASP A 166 6.43 25.49 -18.06
C ASP A 166 7.81 24.85 -17.86
N TRP A 167 7.90 23.54 -18.08
CA TRP A 167 9.16 22.79 -17.92
C TRP A 167 10.25 23.22 -18.91
N LYS A 168 9.89 23.81 -20.06
CA LYS A 168 10.85 24.21 -21.10
C LYS A 168 11.78 25.32 -20.64
N LYS A 169 11.30 26.19 -19.74
CA LYS A 169 12.07 27.29 -19.13
C LYS A 169 13.13 26.81 -18.14
N LYS A 170 13.08 25.57 -17.67
CA LYS A 170 14.13 25.03 -16.80
C LYS A 170 15.38 24.77 -17.65
N GLU A 171 16.46 25.49 -17.39
CA GLU A 171 17.75 25.30 -18.03
C GLU A 171 18.46 24.07 -17.44
N VAL A 172 19.28 23.41 -18.25
CA VAL A 172 20.14 22.30 -17.79
C VAL A 172 21.54 22.86 -17.65
N GLU A 173 22.11 22.79 -16.46
CA GLU A 173 23.47 23.25 -16.22
C GLU A 173 24.49 22.44 -17.03
N SER A 174 25.54 23.09 -17.51
CA SER A 174 26.61 22.41 -18.28
C SER A 174 27.38 21.36 -17.47
N SER A 175 27.26 21.39 -16.14
CA SER A 175 27.84 20.39 -15.25
C SER A 175 26.98 19.12 -15.09
N TYR A 176 25.75 19.10 -15.61
CA TYR A 176 24.90 17.91 -15.56
C TYR A 176 25.40 16.88 -16.57
N ASP A 177 25.87 15.74 -16.06
CA ASP A 177 26.41 14.62 -16.83
C ASP A 177 25.46 13.41 -16.89
N GLY A 178 24.26 13.54 -16.31
CA GLY A 178 23.23 12.49 -16.31
C GLY A 178 22.49 12.34 -17.66
N PRO A 179 21.47 11.47 -17.70
CA PRO A 179 20.70 11.21 -18.91
C PRO A 179 19.93 12.46 -19.38
N HIS A 180 20.00 12.73 -20.68
CA HIS A 180 19.32 13.85 -21.33
C HIS A 180 18.12 13.35 -22.11
N LEU A 181 16.92 13.84 -21.77
CA LEU A 181 15.69 13.52 -22.50
C LEU A 181 15.49 14.48 -23.66
N GLY A 182 15.33 13.93 -24.87
CA GLY A 182 14.91 14.68 -26.06
C GLY A 182 13.41 14.98 -26.07
N GLU A 183 12.80 14.99 -27.25
CA GLU A 183 11.34 15.21 -27.38
C GLU A 183 10.51 14.02 -26.86
N GLN A 184 11.03 12.80 -27.00
CA GLN A 184 10.36 11.56 -26.60
C GLN A 184 11.31 10.69 -25.77
N VAL A 185 10.74 9.82 -24.94
CA VAL A 185 11.50 8.79 -24.23
C VAL A 185 11.97 7.76 -25.25
N THR A 186 13.26 7.39 -25.20
CA THR A 186 13.84 6.34 -26.04
C THR A 186 14.40 5.21 -25.19
N ARG A 187 14.70 4.07 -25.81
CA ARG A 187 15.31 2.92 -25.12
C ARG A 187 16.69 3.29 -24.55
N GLU A 188 17.48 4.04 -25.31
CA GLU A 188 18.82 4.51 -24.89
C GLU A 188 18.73 5.40 -23.67
N PHE A 189 17.75 6.33 -23.64
CA PHE A 189 17.48 7.15 -22.47
C PHE A 189 17.08 6.28 -21.26
N MET A 190 16.20 5.29 -21.43
CA MET A 190 15.78 4.43 -20.32
C MET A 190 16.94 3.61 -19.74
N VAL A 191 17.81 3.06 -20.59
CA VAL A 191 19.01 2.33 -20.13
C VAL A 191 19.94 3.29 -19.39
N ALA A 192 20.20 4.48 -19.93
CA ALA A 192 21.03 5.49 -19.26
C ALA A 192 20.43 5.98 -17.93
N LEU A 193 19.10 6.07 -17.85
CA LEU A 193 18.37 6.44 -16.64
C LEU A 193 18.52 5.40 -15.54
N ILE A 194 18.34 4.12 -15.88
CA ILE A 194 18.53 3.01 -14.93
C ILE A 194 19.97 3.00 -14.41
N GLU A 195 20.96 3.14 -15.30
CA GLU A 195 22.37 3.17 -14.88
C GLU A 195 22.70 4.40 -14.01
N CYS A 196 22.15 5.57 -14.33
CA CYS A 196 22.26 6.76 -13.49
C CYS A 196 21.70 6.50 -12.08
N PHE A 197 20.51 5.92 -11.97
CA PHE A 197 19.89 5.59 -10.69
C PHE A 197 20.61 4.49 -9.91
N LYS A 198 21.15 3.45 -10.57
CA LYS A 198 22.00 2.44 -9.92
C LYS A 198 23.24 3.05 -9.27
N GLN A 199 23.75 4.14 -9.86
CA GLN A 199 24.89 4.91 -9.34
C GLN A 199 24.47 5.99 -8.33
N GLN A 200 23.21 6.00 -7.88
CA GLN A 200 22.62 7.03 -7.00
C GLN A 200 22.69 8.45 -7.60
N GLY A 201 22.79 8.55 -8.92
CA GLY A 201 22.61 9.79 -9.67
C GLY A 201 21.14 10.20 -9.72
N LYS A 202 20.87 11.40 -10.20
CA LYS A 202 19.53 11.98 -10.22
C LYS A 202 19.16 12.46 -11.62
N LEU A 203 17.95 12.14 -12.07
CA LEU A 203 17.39 12.72 -13.29
C LEU A 203 17.22 14.23 -13.11
N HIS A 204 17.73 15.03 -14.05
CA HIS A 204 17.60 16.48 -13.99
C HIS A 204 16.13 16.93 -13.91
N ILE A 205 15.85 17.95 -13.10
CA ILE A 205 14.50 18.42 -12.77
C ILE A 205 13.67 18.81 -14.01
N LYS A 206 14.31 19.34 -15.05
CA LYS A 206 13.67 19.64 -16.35
C LYS A 206 13.00 18.40 -16.94
N TYR A 207 13.73 17.29 -16.98
CA TYR A 207 13.29 16.05 -17.60
C TYR A 207 12.30 15.30 -16.70
N ALA A 208 12.48 15.38 -15.38
CA ALA A 208 11.51 14.90 -14.40
C ALA A 208 10.12 15.54 -14.63
N TYR A 209 10.04 16.89 -14.73
CA TYR A 209 8.78 17.55 -15.05
C TYR A 209 8.21 17.15 -16.40
N LYS A 210 9.04 17.06 -17.45
CA LYS A 210 8.61 16.62 -18.77
C LYS A 210 7.94 15.24 -18.69
N ILE A 211 8.57 14.25 -18.05
CA ILE A 211 8.03 12.89 -17.92
C ILE A 211 6.68 12.92 -17.21
N ILE A 212 6.57 13.63 -16.07
CA ILE A 212 5.33 13.68 -15.29
C ILE A 212 4.20 14.36 -16.08
N ILE A 213 4.49 15.46 -16.80
CA ILE A 213 3.49 16.17 -17.61
C ILE A 213 3.04 15.33 -18.81
N ASP A 214 3.97 14.69 -19.51
CA ASP A 214 3.64 13.84 -20.66
C ASP A 214 2.78 12.65 -20.22
N ILE A 215 3.14 12.00 -19.11
CA ILE A 215 2.38 10.85 -18.62
C ILE A 215 1.04 11.24 -17.99
N PHE A 216 0.95 12.40 -17.36
CA PHE A 216 -0.32 12.95 -16.90
C PHE A 216 -1.33 13.09 -18.04
N ASN A 217 -0.91 13.67 -19.16
CA ASN A 217 -1.74 13.83 -20.35
C ASN A 217 -2.12 12.47 -20.95
N TYR A 218 -1.19 11.52 -20.97
CA TYR A 218 -1.46 10.17 -21.44
C TYR A 218 -2.50 9.46 -20.56
N PHE A 219 -2.31 9.43 -19.23
CA PHE A 219 -3.21 8.75 -18.31
C PHE A 219 -4.59 9.39 -18.26
N ARG A 220 -4.69 10.73 -18.37
CA ARG A 220 -5.98 11.43 -18.46
C ARG A 220 -6.87 10.91 -19.59
N ALA A 221 -6.27 10.50 -20.71
CA ALA A 221 -7.01 9.96 -21.86
C ALA A 221 -7.40 8.48 -21.71
N GLN A 222 -6.87 7.77 -20.70
CA GLN A 222 -7.15 6.35 -20.49
C GLN A 222 -8.51 6.13 -19.79
N PRO A 223 -9.17 4.99 -20.02
CA PRO A 223 -10.33 4.59 -19.23
C PRO A 223 -9.92 4.17 -17.80
N SER A 224 -10.90 4.09 -16.89
CA SER A 224 -10.65 3.64 -15.52
C SER A 224 -10.33 2.14 -15.43
N MET A 225 -10.79 1.35 -16.41
CA MET A 225 -10.40 -0.03 -16.63
C MET A 225 -9.84 -0.18 -18.04
N VAL A 226 -8.61 -0.65 -18.15
CA VAL A 226 -7.93 -0.84 -19.45
C VAL A 226 -8.06 -2.30 -19.88
N GLU A 227 -8.46 -2.52 -21.14
CA GLU A 227 -8.53 -3.86 -21.72
C GLU A 227 -7.24 -4.19 -22.47
N ILE A 228 -6.68 -5.37 -22.21
CA ILE A 228 -5.43 -5.84 -22.79
C ILE A 228 -5.73 -7.11 -23.59
N ASN A 229 -5.26 -7.14 -24.84
CA ASN A 229 -5.29 -8.35 -25.67
C ASN A 229 -3.87 -8.88 -25.87
N VAL A 230 -3.56 -10.02 -25.27
CA VAL A 230 -2.34 -10.78 -25.43
C VAL A 230 -2.54 -11.78 -26.58
N PRO A 231 -1.82 -11.65 -27.71
CA PRO A 231 -1.94 -12.57 -28.82
C PRO A 231 -1.54 -14.01 -28.46
N ALA A 232 -2.08 -14.99 -29.18
CA ALA A 232 -1.72 -16.40 -29.02
C ALA A 232 -0.19 -16.60 -29.09
N GLY A 233 0.37 -17.41 -28.17
CA GLY A 233 1.80 -17.69 -28.08
C GLY A 233 2.67 -16.52 -27.60
N LYS A 234 2.14 -15.31 -27.41
CA LYS A 234 2.89 -14.17 -26.87
C LYS A 234 2.82 -14.15 -25.34
N LYS A 235 3.96 -13.87 -24.71
CA LYS A 235 4.12 -13.78 -23.25
C LYS A 235 3.55 -12.45 -22.74
N PHE A 236 2.97 -12.45 -21.54
CA PHE A 236 2.64 -11.24 -20.78
C PHE A 236 3.03 -11.41 -19.32
N THR A 237 3.61 -10.36 -18.70
CA THR A 237 4.07 -10.40 -17.31
C THR A 237 3.22 -9.50 -16.42
N ILE A 238 2.84 -9.98 -15.23
CA ILE A 238 2.14 -9.21 -14.20
C ILE A 238 3.02 -9.18 -12.94
N CYS A 239 3.39 -7.98 -12.50
CA CYS A 239 4.10 -7.72 -11.25
C CYS A 239 3.14 -7.11 -10.22
N GLY A 240 3.37 -7.40 -8.95
CA GLY A 240 2.69 -6.76 -7.83
C GLY A 240 3.43 -5.52 -7.35
N ASP A 241 3.29 -5.27 -6.05
CA ASP A 241 3.88 -4.14 -5.33
C ASP A 241 5.42 -4.16 -5.45
N VAL A 242 6.01 -2.98 -5.56
CA VAL A 242 7.48 -2.78 -5.62
C VAL A 242 7.96 -1.84 -4.51
N HIS A 243 7.11 -0.90 -4.07
CA HIS A 243 7.35 -0.07 -2.88
C HIS A 243 8.73 0.59 -2.82
N GLY A 244 9.15 1.24 -3.91
CA GLY A 244 10.42 1.97 -3.95
C GLY A 244 11.67 1.10 -3.79
N GLN A 245 11.57 -0.23 -3.97
CA GLN A 245 12.71 -1.13 -4.05
C GLN A 245 13.30 -1.16 -5.47
N PHE A 246 13.91 -0.03 -5.87
CA PHE A 246 14.42 0.18 -7.23
C PHE A 246 15.39 -0.91 -7.71
N PHE A 247 16.27 -1.39 -6.83
CA PHE A 247 17.27 -2.41 -7.19
C PHE A 247 16.62 -3.77 -7.48
N ASP A 248 15.56 -4.12 -6.74
CA ASP A 248 14.76 -5.31 -7.03
C ASP A 248 13.92 -5.14 -8.30
N LEU A 249 13.42 -3.93 -8.59
CA LEU A 249 12.79 -3.64 -9.89
C LEU A 249 13.75 -3.92 -11.06
N VAL A 250 15.01 -3.49 -10.93
CA VAL A 250 16.05 -3.79 -11.93
C VAL A 250 16.31 -5.29 -12.01
N ASN A 251 16.38 -5.99 -10.88
CA ASN A 251 16.53 -7.45 -10.84
C ASN A 251 15.39 -8.18 -11.58
N ILE A 252 14.14 -7.71 -11.46
CA ILE A 252 13.01 -8.24 -12.25
C ILE A 252 13.32 -8.14 -13.75
N PHE A 253 13.86 -7.01 -14.21
CA PHE A 253 14.23 -6.82 -15.61
C PHE A 253 15.45 -7.62 -16.04
N GLU A 254 16.39 -7.90 -15.14
CA GLU A 254 17.53 -8.78 -15.41
C GLU A 254 17.08 -10.25 -15.55
N ILE A 255 16.14 -10.70 -14.70
CA ILE A 255 15.60 -12.06 -14.72
C ILE A 255 14.65 -12.29 -15.91
N ASN A 256 13.73 -11.36 -16.15
CA ASN A 256 12.61 -11.55 -17.10
C ASN A 256 12.72 -10.71 -18.38
N GLY A 257 13.83 -9.96 -18.52
CA GLY A 257 14.12 -9.07 -19.64
C GLY A 257 13.48 -7.69 -19.47
N LEU A 258 14.12 -6.67 -20.06
CA LEU A 258 13.57 -5.31 -20.08
C LEU A 258 12.20 -5.26 -20.78
N PRO A 259 11.34 -4.28 -20.40
CA PRO A 259 10.12 -4.00 -21.13
C PRO A 259 10.38 -3.72 -22.61
N SER A 260 9.53 -4.27 -23.47
CA SER A 260 9.53 -4.02 -24.91
C SER A 260 8.17 -4.44 -25.51
N GLU A 261 7.98 -4.23 -26.81
CA GLU A 261 6.78 -4.70 -27.50
C GLU A 261 6.63 -6.23 -27.45
N ASP A 262 7.75 -6.98 -27.48
CA ASP A 262 7.75 -8.45 -27.36
C ASP A 262 7.83 -8.95 -25.90
N ASN A 263 8.00 -8.05 -24.93
CA ASN A 263 8.08 -8.38 -23.50
C ASN A 263 7.22 -7.41 -22.67
N PRO A 264 5.89 -7.51 -22.77
CA PRO A 264 4.99 -6.59 -22.08
C PRO A 264 4.86 -6.88 -20.58
N TYR A 265 4.60 -5.82 -19.82
CA TYR A 265 4.46 -5.84 -18.36
C TYR A 265 3.21 -5.09 -17.90
N LEU A 266 2.60 -5.56 -16.82
CA LEU A 266 1.67 -4.82 -15.98
C LEU A 266 2.24 -4.74 -14.56
N PHE A 267 2.44 -3.54 -14.03
CA PHE A 267 2.74 -3.32 -12.61
C PHE A 267 1.45 -2.92 -11.88
N ASN A 268 1.02 -3.73 -10.92
CA ASN A 268 -0.30 -3.66 -10.32
C ASN A 268 -0.34 -2.84 -9.02
N GLY A 269 0.03 -1.55 -9.13
CA GLY A 269 -0.01 -0.58 -8.03
C GLY A 269 1.15 -0.68 -7.05
N ASP A 270 1.18 0.27 -6.12
CA ASP A 270 2.13 0.34 -5.00
C ASP A 270 3.59 0.34 -5.46
N PHE A 271 3.89 1.34 -6.29
CA PHE A 271 5.22 1.56 -6.85
C PHE A 271 6.13 2.28 -5.86
N VAL A 272 5.55 3.12 -5.01
CA VAL A 272 6.26 4.06 -4.13
C VAL A 272 5.97 3.77 -2.67
N ASP A 273 6.48 4.65 -1.79
CA ASP A 273 6.43 4.55 -0.34
C ASP A 273 7.22 3.35 0.22
N ARG A 274 7.54 3.40 1.52
CA ARG A 274 8.32 2.40 2.26
C ARG A 274 9.77 2.34 1.85
N GLY A 275 10.08 1.82 0.67
CA GLY A 275 11.43 1.81 0.15
C GLY A 275 11.91 3.23 -0.10
N SER A 276 13.21 3.44 0.06
CA SER A 276 13.82 4.78 -0.02
C SER A 276 14.32 5.14 -1.42
N PHE A 277 13.89 4.39 -2.44
CA PHE A 277 14.17 4.64 -3.86
C PHE A 277 12.87 4.72 -4.68
N GLY A 278 11.82 5.30 -4.09
CA GLY A 278 10.51 5.49 -4.71
C GLY A 278 10.57 6.40 -5.94
N VAL A 279 11.41 7.43 -5.90
CA VAL A 279 11.62 8.36 -7.03
C VAL A 279 12.24 7.64 -8.23
N GLU A 280 13.29 6.85 -8.01
CA GLU A 280 13.96 6.09 -9.07
C GLU A 280 13.01 5.04 -9.67
N THR A 281 12.27 4.36 -8.80
CA THR A 281 11.24 3.37 -9.18
C THR A 281 10.18 4.00 -10.07
N ILE A 282 9.53 5.08 -9.62
CA ILE A 282 8.42 5.66 -10.37
C ILE A 282 8.88 6.28 -11.69
N PHE A 283 10.03 6.97 -11.75
CA PHE A 283 10.52 7.51 -13.02
C PHE A 283 10.89 6.42 -14.02
N THR A 284 11.39 5.28 -13.55
CA THR A 284 11.67 4.13 -14.41
C THR A 284 10.38 3.55 -15.00
N LEU A 285 9.34 3.35 -14.17
CA LEU A 285 8.05 2.82 -14.63
C LEU A 285 7.33 3.78 -15.57
N LEU A 286 7.26 5.08 -15.24
CA LEU A 286 6.63 6.10 -16.09
C LEU A 286 7.40 6.27 -17.42
N GLY A 287 8.73 6.18 -17.39
CA GLY A 287 9.55 6.19 -18.58
C GLY A 287 9.23 5.03 -19.52
N PHE A 288 9.15 3.78 -19.01
CA PHE A 288 8.73 2.64 -19.82
C PHE A 288 7.28 2.74 -20.29
N LYS A 289 6.39 3.34 -19.50
CA LYS A 289 5.02 3.60 -19.93
C LYS A 289 4.96 4.57 -21.12
N LEU A 290 5.76 5.64 -21.11
CA LEU A 290 5.86 6.56 -22.24
C LEU A 290 6.54 5.93 -23.46
N LEU A 291 7.53 5.06 -23.26
CA LEU A 291 8.26 4.38 -24.33
C LEU A 291 7.42 3.28 -25.00
N TYR A 292 6.69 2.48 -24.22
CA TYR A 292 5.91 1.33 -24.68
C TYR A 292 4.44 1.44 -24.23
N PRO A 293 3.68 2.46 -24.68
CA PRO A 293 2.36 2.78 -24.13
C PRO A 293 1.34 1.64 -24.26
N ASN A 294 1.48 0.76 -25.25
CA ASN A 294 0.57 -0.37 -25.49
C ASN A 294 1.11 -1.71 -24.99
N HIS A 295 2.27 -1.73 -24.34
CA HIS A 295 2.95 -2.95 -23.87
C HIS A 295 3.46 -2.83 -22.42
N PHE A 296 3.45 -1.63 -21.85
CA PHE A 296 3.73 -1.39 -20.44
C PHE A 296 2.49 -0.77 -19.78
N PHE A 297 2.00 -1.41 -18.73
CA PHE A 297 0.74 -1.08 -18.07
C PHE A 297 0.96 -0.86 -16.58
N MET A 298 0.14 0.00 -16.00
CA MET A 298 0.26 0.43 -14.61
C MET A 298 -1.15 0.60 -14.03
N SER A 299 -1.46 -0.14 -12.97
CA SER A 299 -2.67 0.08 -12.16
C SER A 299 -2.35 1.01 -10.99
N ARG A 300 -3.33 1.79 -10.53
CA ARG A 300 -3.23 2.50 -9.27
C ARG A 300 -3.28 1.52 -8.10
N GLY A 301 -2.39 1.65 -7.12
CA GLY A 301 -2.48 1.03 -5.81
C GLY A 301 -2.97 2.01 -4.74
N ASN A 302 -3.10 1.56 -3.49
CA ASN A 302 -3.52 2.46 -2.41
C ASN A 302 -2.40 3.46 -2.05
N HIS A 303 -1.13 3.10 -2.27
CA HIS A 303 0.01 3.99 -2.03
C HIS A 303 0.17 5.08 -3.10
N GLU A 304 -0.49 5.00 -4.25
CA GLU A 304 -0.61 6.14 -5.17
C GLU A 304 -1.72 7.13 -4.72
N SER A 305 -1.65 7.55 -3.46
CA SER A 305 -2.59 8.48 -2.82
C SER A 305 -1.90 9.45 -1.85
N ASP A 306 -2.51 10.63 -1.71
CA ASP A 306 -1.95 11.76 -0.96
C ASP A 306 -1.65 11.41 0.51
N VAL A 307 -2.59 10.71 1.16
CA VAL A 307 -2.47 10.34 2.57
C VAL A 307 -1.35 9.33 2.77
N MET A 308 -1.23 8.33 1.89
CA MET A 308 -0.18 7.33 2.00
C MET A 308 1.20 7.97 1.76
N ASN A 309 1.35 8.77 0.70
CA ASN A 309 2.64 9.40 0.37
C ASN A 309 3.18 10.33 1.46
N LYS A 310 2.27 11.01 2.18
CA LYS A 310 2.58 11.82 3.36
C LYS A 310 3.16 11.01 4.51
N MET A 311 2.61 9.82 4.71
CA MET A 311 2.93 8.98 5.86
C MET A 311 4.13 8.09 5.61
N TYR A 312 4.25 7.55 4.38
CA TYR A 312 5.15 6.45 4.08
C TYR A 312 6.35 6.80 3.20
N GLY A 313 6.57 8.10 2.98
CA GLY A 313 7.88 8.63 2.61
C GLY A 313 7.99 9.19 1.21
N PHE A 314 7.10 8.86 0.27
CA PHE A 314 7.24 9.33 -1.10
C PHE A 314 7.16 10.86 -1.22
N GLU A 315 6.24 11.53 -0.51
CA GLU A 315 6.22 13.01 -0.51
C GLU A 315 7.54 13.58 0.04
N GLY A 316 8.04 13.00 1.13
CA GLY A 316 9.30 13.43 1.73
C GLY A 316 10.49 13.22 0.80
N GLU A 317 10.50 12.11 0.08
CA GLU A 317 11.55 11.74 -0.87
C GLU A 317 11.55 12.69 -2.07
N VAL A 318 10.38 12.94 -2.67
CA VAL A 318 10.25 13.90 -3.79
C VAL A 318 10.67 15.29 -3.35
N ARG A 319 10.31 15.75 -2.15
CA ARG A 319 10.74 17.05 -1.62
C ARG A 319 12.23 17.12 -1.37
N ALA A 320 12.85 16.02 -0.93
CA ALA A 320 14.29 15.96 -0.67
C ALA A 320 15.11 15.92 -1.97
N LYS A 321 14.65 15.16 -2.98
CA LYS A 321 15.34 15.00 -4.26
C LYS A 321 15.01 16.13 -5.25
N TYR A 322 13.83 16.73 -5.17
CA TYR A 322 13.32 17.78 -6.05
C TYR A 322 12.69 18.95 -5.27
N GLU A 323 11.37 19.16 -5.39
CA GLU A 323 10.67 20.29 -4.82
C GLU A 323 9.20 19.96 -4.51
N ALA A 324 8.59 20.77 -3.63
CA ALA A 324 7.21 20.59 -3.18
C ALA A 324 6.19 20.53 -4.34
N GLN A 325 6.36 21.41 -5.34
CA GLN A 325 5.48 21.48 -6.51
C GLN A 325 5.48 20.16 -7.31
N MET A 326 6.61 19.45 -7.34
CA MET A 326 6.69 18.15 -8.01
C MET A 326 5.91 17.07 -7.25
N SER A 327 5.89 17.13 -5.91
CA SER A 327 5.06 16.22 -5.11
C SER A 327 3.57 16.46 -5.37
N ASP A 328 3.14 17.72 -5.45
CA ASP A 328 1.74 18.04 -5.77
C ASP A 328 1.37 17.56 -7.18
N LEU A 329 2.29 17.68 -8.15
CA LEU A 329 2.10 17.20 -9.51
C LEU A 329 2.02 15.66 -9.57
N PHE A 330 2.84 14.93 -8.80
CA PHE A 330 2.71 13.48 -8.67
C PHE A 330 1.35 13.09 -8.10
N THR A 331 0.88 13.76 -7.04
CA THR A 331 -0.45 13.51 -6.46
C THR A 331 -1.57 13.71 -7.48
N GLU A 332 -1.49 14.74 -8.32
CA GLU A 332 -2.46 14.97 -9.40
C GLU A 332 -2.36 13.89 -10.50
N THR A 333 -1.14 13.46 -10.83
CA THR A 333 -0.85 12.41 -11.83
C THR A 333 -1.33 11.04 -11.38
N PHE A 334 -1.12 10.68 -10.11
CA PHE A 334 -1.64 9.44 -9.54
C PHE A 334 -3.17 9.37 -9.56
N CYS A 335 -3.87 10.50 -9.50
CA CYS A 335 -5.32 10.52 -9.71
C CYS A 335 -5.75 10.15 -11.14
N GLN A 336 -4.85 10.21 -12.12
CA GLN A 336 -5.15 9.84 -13.50
C GLN A 336 -4.91 8.35 -13.81
N LEU A 337 -4.17 7.61 -12.96
CA LEU A 337 -3.84 6.21 -13.18
C LEU A 337 -5.10 5.34 -13.33
N PRO A 338 -5.15 4.40 -14.30
CA PRO A 338 -6.20 3.39 -14.37
C PRO A 338 -6.31 2.59 -13.06
N LEU A 339 -7.52 2.17 -12.69
CA LEU A 339 -7.76 1.44 -11.43
C LEU A 339 -7.52 -0.06 -11.56
N CYS A 340 -7.70 -0.62 -12.76
CA CYS A 340 -7.63 -2.05 -13.01
C CYS A 340 -7.48 -2.37 -14.50
N HIS A 341 -7.20 -3.64 -14.79
CA HIS A 341 -7.02 -4.15 -16.15
C HIS A 341 -7.84 -5.43 -16.36
N LEU A 342 -8.26 -5.65 -17.60
CA LEU A 342 -8.91 -6.89 -18.03
C LEU A 342 -8.13 -7.51 -19.19
N ILE A 343 -7.45 -8.62 -18.94
CA ILE A 343 -6.61 -9.30 -19.92
C ILE A 343 -7.40 -10.42 -20.61
N ASN A 344 -7.41 -10.40 -21.94
CA ASN A 344 -8.12 -11.35 -22.81
C ASN A 344 -9.60 -11.57 -22.42
N LYS A 345 -10.22 -10.57 -21.77
CA LYS A 345 -11.58 -10.66 -21.20
C LYS A 345 -11.78 -11.77 -20.18
N LYS A 346 -10.69 -12.36 -19.66
CA LYS A 346 -10.72 -13.56 -18.80
C LYS A 346 -9.97 -13.38 -17.49
N ILE A 347 -8.97 -12.50 -17.42
CA ILE A 347 -8.22 -12.24 -16.19
C ILE A 347 -8.50 -10.80 -15.75
N PHE A 348 -9.10 -10.64 -14.59
CA PHE A 348 -9.30 -9.33 -13.97
C PHE A 348 -8.12 -9.01 -13.05
N VAL A 349 -7.49 -7.84 -13.20
CA VAL A 349 -6.33 -7.44 -12.40
C VAL A 349 -6.61 -6.12 -11.70
N CYS A 350 -6.60 -6.12 -10.37
CA CYS A 350 -6.73 -4.92 -9.53
C CYS A 350 -5.75 -4.99 -8.36
N HIS A 351 -5.39 -3.87 -7.75
CA HIS A 351 -4.40 -3.88 -6.67
C HIS A 351 -4.93 -4.57 -5.39
N GLY A 352 -6.03 -4.06 -4.86
CA GLY A 352 -6.72 -4.57 -3.66
C GLY A 352 -7.55 -5.81 -3.95
N GLY A 353 -8.83 -5.67 -4.29
CA GLY A 353 -9.64 -6.86 -4.52
C GLY A 353 -11.06 -6.59 -4.99
N LEU A 354 -11.97 -7.48 -4.59
CA LEU A 354 -13.37 -7.44 -4.96
C LEU A 354 -14.21 -6.61 -3.96
N PHE A 355 -15.49 -6.53 -4.26
CA PHE A 355 -16.37 -5.47 -3.78
C PHE A 355 -17.13 -5.85 -2.51
N SER A 356 -17.37 -4.83 -1.69
CA SER A 356 -18.22 -4.87 -0.50
C SER A 356 -19.70 -5.14 -0.81
N LYS A 357 -20.13 -4.98 -2.06
CA LYS A 357 -21.49 -5.23 -2.54
C LYS A 357 -21.49 -6.23 -3.70
N ASP A 358 -22.54 -7.04 -3.78
CA ASP A 358 -22.80 -7.90 -4.93
C ASP A 358 -23.26 -7.11 -6.16
N GLY A 359 -23.18 -7.73 -7.35
CA GLY A 359 -23.72 -7.19 -8.59
C GLY A 359 -22.87 -6.08 -9.21
N VAL A 360 -21.64 -5.86 -8.73
CA VAL A 360 -20.69 -4.96 -9.39
C VAL A 360 -20.28 -5.55 -10.73
N THR A 361 -20.51 -4.82 -11.82
CA THR A 361 -20.18 -5.28 -13.17
C THR A 361 -18.94 -4.60 -13.74
N LEU A 362 -18.29 -5.22 -14.72
CA LEU A 362 -17.20 -4.60 -15.50
C LEU A 362 -17.60 -3.22 -16.06
N ASP A 363 -18.85 -3.04 -16.49
CA ASP A 363 -19.36 -1.75 -16.99
C ASP A 363 -19.47 -0.67 -15.91
N GLN A 364 -19.82 -1.05 -14.68
CA GLN A 364 -19.81 -0.12 -13.55
C GLN A 364 -18.38 0.30 -13.22
N ILE A 365 -17.43 -0.63 -13.28
CA ILE A 365 -16.00 -0.36 -13.06
C ILE A 365 -15.45 0.61 -14.12
N ARG A 366 -15.78 0.41 -15.40
CA ARG A 366 -15.40 1.33 -16.50
C ARG A 366 -15.86 2.77 -16.26
N LYS A 367 -17.01 2.96 -15.60
CA LYS A 367 -17.66 4.26 -15.36
C LYS A 367 -17.22 4.94 -14.05
N VAL A 368 -16.35 4.31 -13.26
CA VAL A 368 -15.85 4.93 -12.02
C VAL A 368 -15.09 6.21 -12.35
N ASP A 369 -15.53 7.32 -11.77
CA ASP A 369 -14.75 8.56 -11.77
C ASP A 369 -13.55 8.42 -10.83
N ARG A 370 -12.39 8.18 -11.44
CA ARG A 370 -11.13 7.91 -10.74
C ARG A 370 -10.32 9.18 -10.44
N VAL A 371 -10.67 10.32 -11.03
CA VAL A 371 -9.85 11.55 -11.03
C VAL A 371 -10.02 12.30 -9.71
N ARG A 372 -9.62 11.63 -8.63
CA ARG A 372 -9.77 12.07 -7.24
C ARG A 372 -8.91 11.21 -6.31
N GLN A 373 -8.83 11.61 -5.04
CA GLN A 373 -8.33 10.72 -3.99
C GLN A 373 -9.32 9.57 -3.75
N PRO A 374 -8.84 8.37 -3.37
CA PRO A 374 -9.72 7.25 -3.05
C PRO A 374 -10.76 7.65 -1.99
N PRO A 375 -12.05 7.35 -2.19
CA PRO A 375 -13.08 7.56 -1.17
C PRO A 375 -12.95 6.54 -0.03
N ASP A 376 -13.65 6.77 1.08
CA ASP A 376 -13.69 5.84 2.21
C ASP A 376 -14.48 4.54 1.89
N GLU A 377 -15.34 4.54 0.86
CA GLU A 377 -16.18 3.41 0.45
C GLU A 377 -16.46 3.38 -1.07
N GLY A 378 -16.97 2.25 -1.57
CA GLY A 378 -17.42 2.06 -2.96
C GLY A 378 -16.38 1.40 -3.86
N ILE A 379 -16.70 1.25 -5.15
CA ILE A 379 -15.92 0.46 -6.13
C ILE A 379 -14.44 0.87 -6.15
N MET A 380 -14.14 2.18 -6.19
CA MET A 380 -12.76 2.66 -6.19
C MET A 380 -12.00 2.32 -4.89
N CYS A 381 -12.69 2.37 -3.75
CA CYS A 381 -12.09 2.00 -2.46
C CYS A 381 -11.76 0.50 -2.44
N ASP A 382 -12.74 -0.34 -2.80
CA ASP A 382 -12.61 -1.79 -2.76
C ASP A 382 -11.52 -2.31 -3.72
N LEU A 383 -11.41 -1.73 -4.93
CA LEU A 383 -10.36 -2.07 -5.90
C LEU A 383 -8.94 -1.81 -5.38
N LEU A 384 -8.78 -0.91 -4.42
CA LEU A 384 -7.48 -0.50 -3.89
C LEU A 384 -7.19 -1.09 -2.50
N TRP A 385 -8.20 -1.53 -1.74
CA TRP A 385 -8.04 -1.85 -0.32
C TRP A 385 -8.62 -3.19 0.14
N SER A 386 -9.47 -3.86 -0.65
CA SER A 386 -10.07 -5.12 -0.20
C SER A 386 -9.08 -6.28 -0.22
N ASP A 387 -9.26 -7.23 0.70
CA ASP A 387 -8.43 -8.45 0.82
C ASP A 387 -9.28 -9.73 0.73
N PRO A 388 -8.77 -10.82 0.16
CA PRO A 388 -9.45 -12.12 0.24
C PRO A 388 -9.50 -12.66 1.68
N GLN A 389 -10.51 -13.46 2.01
CA GLN A 389 -10.58 -14.22 3.26
C GLN A 389 -10.95 -15.68 3.01
N PRO A 390 -10.47 -16.64 3.82
CA PRO A 390 -10.73 -18.06 3.59
C PRO A 390 -12.19 -18.46 3.86
N ILE A 391 -12.92 -17.68 4.65
CA ILE A 391 -14.29 -17.97 5.07
C ILE A 391 -15.29 -17.34 4.09
N GLN A 392 -16.41 -18.00 3.85
CA GLN A 392 -17.49 -17.47 3.00
C GLN A 392 -18.06 -16.14 3.54
N GLY A 393 -18.64 -15.37 2.64
CA GLY A 393 -19.28 -14.09 2.92
C GLY A 393 -18.31 -12.92 2.86
N ARG A 394 -18.62 -11.87 3.63
CA ARG A 394 -17.80 -10.66 3.75
C ARG A 394 -17.58 -10.31 5.20
N ALA A 395 -16.45 -9.69 5.51
CA ALA A 395 -16.16 -9.14 6.82
C ALA A 395 -15.60 -7.71 6.70
N PRO A 396 -15.66 -6.91 7.77
CA PRO A 396 -14.92 -5.65 7.84
C PRO A 396 -13.43 -5.88 7.54
N SER A 397 -12.83 -4.98 6.77
CA SER A 397 -11.39 -5.04 6.49
C SER A 397 -10.59 -4.91 7.78
N LYS A 398 -9.58 -5.78 7.96
CA LYS A 398 -8.57 -5.65 9.02
C LYS A 398 -7.81 -4.33 8.92
N ARG A 399 -7.76 -3.73 7.72
CA ARG A 399 -7.14 -2.43 7.45
C ARG A 399 -8.05 -1.26 7.81
N GLY A 400 -9.33 -1.51 8.10
CA GLY A 400 -10.34 -0.50 8.45
C GLY A 400 -10.89 0.29 7.26
N VAL A 401 -10.51 -0.08 6.03
CA VAL A 401 -10.95 0.48 4.75
C VAL A 401 -11.03 -0.66 3.72
N GLY A 402 -12.01 -0.60 2.80
CA GLY A 402 -12.37 -1.75 1.95
C GLY A 402 -13.11 -2.85 2.73
N CYS A 403 -13.12 -4.07 2.19
CA CYS A 403 -13.72 -5.24 2.84
C CYS A 403 -12.84 -6.48 2.75
N GLN A 404 -13.15 -7.49 3.56
CA GLN A 404 -12.69 -8.84 3.30
C GLN A 404 -13.78 -9.60 2.52
N PHE A 405 -13.40 -10.38 1.50
CA PHE A 405 -14.35 -11.12 0.66
C PHE A 405 -13.98 -12.60 0.55
N GLY A 406 -14.99 -13.47 0.67
CA GLY A 406 -14.83 -14.91 0.72
C GLY A 406 -14.83 -15.62 -0.64
N PRO A 407 -14.67 -16.96 -0.64
CA PRO A 407 -14.65 -17.76 -1.86
C PRO A 407 -15.94 -17.68 -2.67
N ASP A 408 -17.09 -17.63 -2.01
CA ASP A 408 -18.42 -17.47 -2.61
C ASP A 408 -18.54 -16.13 -3.37
N VAL A 409 -18.02 -15.05 -2.80
CA VAL A 409 -18.02 -13.72 -3.44
C VAL A 409 -17.20 -13.75 -4.72
N SER A 410 -15.96 -14.26 -4.66
CA SER A 410 -15.09 -14.32 -5.84
C SER A 410 -15.63 -15.23 -6.94
N LYS A 411 -16.16 -16.40 -6.56
CA LYS A 411 -16.78 -17.33 -7.51
C LYS A 411 -17.96 -16.67 -8.23
N LYS A 412 -18.91 -16.12 -7.47
CA LYS A 412 -20.11 -15.48 -8.01
C LYS A 412 -19.75 -14.33 -8.94
N TRP A 413 -18.85 -13.45 -8.53
CA TRP A 413 -18.46 -12.29 -9.33
C TRP A 413 -17.76 -12.71 -10.64
N CYS A 414 -16.88 -13.71 -10.59
CA CYS A 414 -16.22 -14.26 -11.77
C CYS A 414 -17.23 -14.86 -12.77
N GLU A 415 -18.21 -15.64 -12.27
CA GLU A 415 -19.29 -16.21 -13.09
C GLU A 415 -20.18 -15.14 -13.72
N GLU A 416 -20.58 -14.12 -12.95
CA GLU A 416 -21.45 -13.03 -13.43
C GLU A 416 -20.78 -12.12 -14.47
N ASN A 417 -19.44 -12.03 -14.47
CA ASN A 417 -18.67 -11.16 -15.37
C ASN A 417 -17.89 -11.92 -16.44
N ASP A 418 -18.08 -13.25 -16.56
CA ASP A 418 -17.37 -14.12 -17.51
C ASP A 418 -15.83 -14.05 -17.40
N VAL A 419 -15.35 -13.88 -16.16
CA VAL A 419 -13.92 -13.84 -15.78
C VAL A 419 -13.52 -15.21 -15.22
N GLU A 420 -12.33 -15.69 -15.58
CA GLU A 420 -11.79 -16.96 -15.08
C GLU A 420 -11.26 -16.80 -13.64
N TYR A 421 -10.44 -15.79 -13.41
CA TYR A 421 -9.87 -15.50 -12.10
C TYR A 421 -9.43 -14.04 -11.96
N VAL A 422 -9.17 -13.65 -10.71
CA VAL A 422 -8.65 -12.34 -10.32
C VAL A 422 -7.17 -12.44 -9.97
N VAL A 423 -6.34 -11.53 -10.45
CA VAL A 423 -4.98 -11.29 -9.94
C VAL A 423 -5.00 -10.01 -9.12
N ARG A 424 -4.43 -10.07 -7.93
CA ARG A 424 -4.29 -8.92 -7.04
C ARG A 424 -2.93 -8.89 -6.35
N SER A 425 -2.63 -7.81 -5.62
CA SER A 425 -1.32 -7.61 -4.98
C SER A 425 -1.44 -7.30 -3.49
N HIS A 426 -1.07 -6.10 -2.99
CA HIS A 426 -1.47 -5.46 -1.71
C HIS A 426 -1.19 -6.19 -0.37
N GLU A 427 -0.94 -7.50 -0.38
CA GLU A 427 -0.55 -8.29 0.78
C GLU A 427 0.79 -8.98 0.49
N VAL A 428 1.77 -8.73 1.35
CA VAL A 428 3.04 -9.46 1.36
C VAL A 428 2.78 -10.95 1.55
N LYS A 429 3.41 -11.78 0.71
CA LYS A 429 3.32 -13.25 0.78
C LYS A 429 4.70 -13.86 0.96
N PRO A 430 4.84 -14.95 1.75
CA PRO A 430 6.12 -15.58 2.02
C PRO A 430 6.93 -15.90 0.76
N ASP A 431 6.29 -16.50 -0.23
CA ASP A 431 6.91 -16.89 -1.50
C ASP A 431 6.67 -15.85 -2.61
N GLY A 432 6.22 -14.64 -2.24
CA GLY A 432 5.86 -13.57 -3.18
C GLY A 432 4.52 -13.79 -3.88
N TRP A 433 3.82 -14.91 -3.65
CA TRP A 433 2.49 -15.16 -4.19
C TRP A 433 1.67 -16.09 -3.30
N GLU A 434 0.35 -16.13 -3.50
CA GLU A 434 -0.55 -17.09 -2.86
C GLU A 434 -1.79 -17.35 -3.72
N GLU A 435 -2.22 -18.61 -3.82
CA GLU A 435 -3.51 -18.98 -4.42
C GLU A 435 -4.61 -18.95 -3.35
N HIS A 436 -5.72 -18.29 -3.67
CA HIS A 436 -6.90 -18.21 -2.83
C HIS A 436 -8.15 -18.74 -3.56
N HIS A 437 -9.16 -19.11 -2.77
CA HIS A 437 -10.53 -19.36 -3.25
C HIS A 437 -10.63 -20.41 -4.38
N ASN A 438 -9.81 -21.46 -4.31
CA ASN A 438 -9.75 -22.55 -5.29
C ASN A 438 -9.40 -22.06 -6.70
N GLY A 439 -8.27 -21.35 -6.83
CA GLY A 439 -7.77 -20.83 -8.11
C GLY A 439 -8.56 -19.67 -8.71
N ARG A 440 -9.47 -19.04 -7.96
CA ARG A 440 -10.25 -17.89 -8.43
C ARG A 440 -9.61 -16.54 -8.13
N VAL A 441 -8.69 -16.49 -7.16
CA VAL A 441 -7.98 -15.27 -6.78
C VAL A 441 -6.52 -15.63 -6.54
N TYR A 442 -5.60 -14.88 -7.14
CA TYR A 442 -4.17 -15.02 -6.91
C TYR A 442 -3.61 -13.70 -6.38
N THR A 443 -2.83 -13.77 -5.31
CA THR A 443 -2.02 -12.66 -4.84
C THR A 443 -0.62 -12.76 -5.42
N VAL A 444 -0.07 -11.66 -5.95
CA VAL A 444 1.34 -11.53 -6.38
C VAL A 444 1.96 -10.28 -5.77
N PHE A 445 3.18 -10.39 -5.28
CA PHE A 445 3.90 -9.35 -4.56
C PHE A 445 5.36 -9.35 -5.01
N SER A 446 5.85 -8.21 -5.51
CA SER A 446 7.13 -8.12 -6.22
C SER A 446 8.21 -7.36 -5.45
N ALA A 447 8.03 -7.13 -4.16
CA ALA A 447 9.02 -6.55 -3.26
C ALA A 447 9.62 -7.64 -2.34
N PRO A 448 10.72 -8.30 -2.74
CA PRO A 448 11.39 -9.29 -1.90
C PRO A 448 12.00 -8.63 -0.66
N ASN A 449 12.16 -9.39 0.43
CA ASN A 449 12.62 -8.91 1.73
C ASN A 449 12.01 -7.55 2.12
N TYR A 450 10.68 -7.45 2.02
CA TYR A 450 9.98 -6.18 2.11
C TYR A 450 10.40 -5.36 3.33
N CYS A 451 10.70 -4.07 3.13
CA CYS A 451 11.22 -3.17 4.15
C CYS A 451 12.48 -3.69 4.87
N ASP A 452 13.34 -4.44 4.19
CA ASP A 452 14.59 -5.04 4.68
C ASP A 452 14.45 -5.94 5.93
N GLN A 453 13.22 -6.39 6.23
CA GLN A 453 12.88 -7.02 7.51
C GLN A 453 12.02 -8.27 7.36
N MET A 454 11.20 -8.33 6.30
CA MET A 454 10.15 -9.35 6.21
C MET A 454 10.66 -10.72 5.74
N GLY A 455 11.81 -10.78 5.06
CA GLY A 455 12.42 -12.01 4.59
C GLY A 455 11.57 -12.84 3.61
N ASN A 456 10.55 -12.23 3.00
CA ASN A 456 9.74 -12.85 1.95
C ASN A 456 10.48 -12.87 0.61
N LYS A 457 10.12 -13.79 -0.27
CA LYS A 457 10.47 -13.68 -1.69
C LYS A 457 9.60 -12.65 -2.40
N GLY A 458 10.06 -12.20 -3.55
CA GLY A 458 9.24 -11.53 -4.56
C GLY A 458 8.78 -12.55 -5.61
N ALA A 459 7.69 -12.26 -6.28
CA ALA A 459 7.26 -13.03 -7.44
C ALA A 459 6.67 -12.15 -8.54
N PHE A 460 6.66 -12.66 -9.76
CA PHE A 460 5.86 -12.15 -10.87
C PHE A 460 5.16 -13.31 -11.60
N ILE A 461 4.03 -12.99 -12.25
CA ILE A 461 3.25 -13.96 -13.03
C ILE A 461 3.59 -13.80 -14.50
N THR A 462 3.71 -14.92 -15.21
CA THR A 462 3.72 -14.98 -16.67
C THR A 462 2.56 -15.80 -17.19
N ILE A 463 1.96 -15.36 -18.30
CA ILE A 463 0.93 -16.07 -19.07
C ILE A 463 1.28 -16.04 -20.56
N THR A 464 0.64 -16.89 -21.36
CA THR A 464 0.63 -16.74 -22.82
C THR A 464 -0.80 -16.52 -23.32
N GLY A 465 -0.97 -15.79 -24.43
CA GLY A 465 -2.33 -15.42 -24.89
C GLY A 465 -3.25 -16.60 -25.24
N ASP A 466 -2.68 -17.77 -25.53
CA ASP A 466 -3.36 -19.05 -25.79
C ASP A 466 -3.45 -19.97 -24.54
N ASN A 467 -2.69 -19.68 -23.49
CA ASN A 467 -2.75 -20.38 -22.22
C ASN A 467 -2.66 -19.37 -21.07
N LEU A 468 -3.83 -18.97 -20.61
CA LEU A 468 -4.02 -17.98 -19.56
C LEU A 468 -3.76 -18.53 -18.15
N LYS A 469 -3.19 -19.74 -17.99
CA LYS A 469 -2.84 -20.26 -16.67
C LYS A 469 -1.67 -19.47 -16.08
N PRO A 470 -1.76 -18.97 -14.83
CA PRO A 470 -0.68 -18.21 -14.23
C PRO A 470 0.53 -19.11 -13.95
N LYS A 471 1.71 -18.67 -14.40
CA LYS A 471 3.00 -19.26 -14.03
C LYS A 471 3.77 -18.26 -13.16
N PHE A 472 4.06 -18.65 -11.92
CA PHE A 472 4.80 -17.85 -10.96
C PHE A 472 6.31 -18.05 -11.14
N THR A 473 7.06 -16.96 -11.10
CA THR A 473 8.52 -16.97 -10.97
C THR A 473 8.87 -16.22 -9.69
N GLU A 474 9.49 -16.93 -8.75
CA GLU A 474 9.96 -16.40 -7.48
C GLU A 474 11.38 -15.85 -7.62
N PHE A 475 11.71 -14.81 -6.86
CA PHE A 475 13.05 -14.22 -6.80
C PHE A 475 13.35 -13.66 -5.41
N GLU A 476 14.62 -13.64 -5.06
CA GLU A 476 15.12 -13.11 -3.79
C GLU A 476 15.50 -11.63 -3.93
N ALA A 477 15.66 -10.96 -2.79
CA ALA A 477 16.13 -9.57 -2.74
C ALA A 477 17.59 -9.47 -3.18
N VAL A 478 17.94 -8.32 -3.78
CA VAL A 478 19.32 -7.99 -4.13
C VAL A 478 19.89 -6.90 -3.24
N ASP A 479 21.22 -6.80 -3.22
CA ASP A 479 21.90 -5.74 -2.48
C ASP A 479 21.53 -4.35 -3.04
N HIS A 480 21.37 -3.39 -2.14
CA HIS A 480 21.13 -1.99 -2.47
C HIS A 480 21.99 -1.06 -1.58
N PRO A 481 22.18 0.22 -1.95
CA PRO A 481 22.89 1.19 -1.12
C PRO A 481 22.30 1.30 0.28
N THR A 482 23.16 1.61 1.25
CA THR A 482 22.79 1.71 2.67
C THR A 482 21.94 2.95 2.94
N LEU A 483 20.65 2.83 2.70
CA LEU A 483 19.62 3.81 3.03
C LEU A 483 18.44 3.04 3.61
N PRO A 484 18.12 3.19 4.91
CA PRO A 484 17.08 2.38 5.53
C PRO A 484 15.72 2.67 4.89
N PRO A 485 14.78 1.71 4.92
CA PRO A 485 13.40 1.96 4.55
C PRO A 485 12.83 3.12 5.36
N MET A 486 11.90 3.85 4.78
CA MET A 486 11.21 4.99 5.38
C MET A 486 12.15 6.15 5.75
N ALA A 487 13.34 6.26 5.16
CA ALA A 487 14.31 7.32 5.46
C ALA A 487 13.75 8.74 5.21
N TYR A 488 12.82 8.86 4.26
CA TYR A 488 12.16 10.12 3.91
C TYR A 488 10.75 10.25 4.47
N ALA A 489 10.22 9.18 5.08
CA ALA A 489 9.05 9.36 5.92
C ALA A 489 9.44 10.31 7.04
N ARG A 490 8.50 11.16 7.48
CA ARG A 490 8.80 12.15 8.51
C ARG A 490 9.41 11.45 9.74
N ASN A 491 10.70 11.71 9.98
CA ASN A 491 11.49 11.27 11.14
C ASN A 491 10.59 11.14 12.36
N GLY A 492 10.29 9.90 12.79
CA GLY A 492 9.59 9.62 14.04
C GLY A 492 8.51 10.63 14.42
N GLY A 493 7.44 10.75 13.62
CA GLY A 493 6.25 11.47 14.05
C GLY A 493 5.77 12.55 13.10
N PHE A 494 4.93 12.14 12.16
CA PHE A 494 3.63 12.80 12.02
C PHE A 494 2.48 11.79 12.02
N PHE A 495 2.63 10.78 12.88
CA PHE A 495 1.73 10.72 14.01
C PHE A 495 2.59 10.61 15.28
N PRO A 496 2.53 11.59 16.19
CA PRO A 496 2.94 11.42 17.58
C PRO A 496 2.54 10.06 18.19
N PHE A 497 1.47 9.44 17.67
CA PHE A 497 0.60 8.43 18.28
C PHE A 497 1.15 7.05 18.52
N PHE A 498 2.20 6.68 17.78
CA PHE A 498 2.68 5.30 17.72
C PHE A 498 4.07 5.11 18.35
N ALA A 499 4.70 6.19 18.86
CA ALA A 499 5.88 6.14 19.70
C ALA A 499 5.48 5.98 21.17
#